data_AF-A0A7V4LEB7-F1
#
_entry.id   AF-A0A7V4LEB7-F1
#
_cell.length_a   1.000
_cell.length_b   1.000
_cell.length_c   1.000
_cell.angle_alpha   90.00
_cell.angle_beta   90.00
_cell.angle_gamma   90.00
#
_symmetry.space_group_name_H-M   'P 1'
#
loop_
_entity.id
_entity.type
_entity.pdbx_description
1 polymer ?
#
loop_
_entity_poly.entity_id
_entity_poly.type
_entity_poly.pdbx_seq_one_letter_code
_entity_poly.pdbx_strand_id
1 'polypeptide(L)'
;MVEFDLPAEQLEADGDLSLAVAVVDPLAPIVPVGTPHPARYPADGSLRAVPLGRAPDPVRLVLIPIRYARDGNEYLPDTSPEQIELYRRTLLAVYPAVAWDIVLHDELYWDRPMGWSGFDFTALNNFVSDLKASEDDIPQAHYYSLVAPAASFAAYCTPACVAGQSFLVTDPWMSDLRVGAGVGFTGEASAWTMAHELGHVFGRGHSGCGVPRDDREFPYTAGNIGVWGRDPRDGDYLAPATADFMGYCTPVWVADFTWNRLFRRLEELATLRAKTTLDRYRILRIDLDAGLSTWGAETSFRPAASTATVPARFAGDDGVVAADLPVAWQSDLRHAAVLVPADLAPRLLDLSGLAAAPVR
;
A
#
# COMPACT_ATOMS: atom_id res chain seq x y z
N MET A 1 19.79 26.59 9.26
CA MET A 1 19.87 25.69 8.10
C MET A 1 19.77 26.57 6.87
N VAL A 2 20.56 26.32 5.82
CA VAL A 2 20.38 26.97 4.52
C VAL A 2 19.89 25.88 3.58
N GLU A 3 18.72 26.11 2.98
CA GLU A 3 18.08 25.22 2.03
C GLU A 3 18.06 25.88 0.67
N PHE A 4 18.17 25.06 -0.37
CA PHE A 4 18.01 25.47 -1.75
C PHE A 4 17.18 24.40 -2.43
N ASP A 5 16.05 24.80 -3.01
CA ASP A 5 15.23 23.91 -3.82
C ASP A 5 15.93 23.69 -5.16
N LEU A 6 16.11 22.43 -5.55
CA LEU A 6 16.57 22.07 -6.88
C LEU A 6 15.35 21.95 -7.81
N PRO A 7 15.32 22.69 -8.92
CA PRO A 7 14.24 22.56 -9.90
C PRO A 7 14.18 21.12 -10.44
N ALA A 8 12.97 20.57 -10.60
CA ALA A 8 12.78 19.18 -11.01
C ALA A 8 13.39 18.88 -12.39
N GLU A 9 13.41 19.87 -13.29
CA GLU A 9 14.06 19.79 -14.60
C GLU A 9 15.58 19.61 -14.53
N GLN A 10 16.22 19.90 -13.40
CA GLN A 10 17.65 19.65 -13.17
C GLN A 10 17.92 18.22 -12.67
N LEU A 11 16.87 17.45 -12.38
CA LEU A 11 16.92 16.08 -11.87
C LEU A 11 16.64 15.04 -12.98
N GLU A 12 16.99 15.34 -14.25
CA GLU A 12 16.67 14.47 -15.40
C GLU A 12 16.99 13.00 -15.11
N ALA A 13 15.97 12.15 -15.30
CA ALA A 13 16.07 10.72 -15.12
C ALA A 13 17.17 10.15 -16.03
N ASP A 14 18.02 9.30 -15.45
CA ASP A 14 19.20 8.66 -16.07
C ASP A 14 20.51 9.47 -16.06
N GLY A 15 20.57 10.64 -15.40
CA GLY A 15 21.80 11.42 -15.19
C GLY A 15 22.45 11.25 -13.81
N ASP A 16 23.79 11.24 -13.76
CA ASP A 16 24.54 11.38 -12.50
C ASP A 16 24.49 12.84 -12.01
N LEU A 17 23.58 13.16 -11.08
CA LEU A 17 23.62 14.47 -10.43
C LEU A 17 24.84 14.56 -9.53
N SER A 18 25.63 15.61 -9.69
CA SER A 18 26.80 15.87 -8.85
C SER A 18 26.79 17.31 -8.40
N LEU A 19 26.81 17.53 -7.09
CA LEU A 19 26.66 18.85 -6.48
C LEU A 19 27.94 19.25 -5.74
N ALA A 20 28.21 20.55 -5.73
CA ALA A 20 29.09 21.17 -4.75
C ALA A 20 28.45 22.47 -4.25
N VAL A 21 28.45 22.66 -2.95
CA VAL A 21 27.87 23.85 -2.30
C VAL A 21 29.02 24.66 -1.74
N ALA A 22 29.02 25.98 -1.92
CA ALA A 22 30.00 26.86 -1.30
C ALA A 22 29.30 28.06 -0.65
N VAL A 23 29.66 28.35 0.60
CA VAL A 23 29.24 29.57 1.29
C VAL A 23 30.34 30.60 1.08
N VAL A 24 30.11 31.56 0.19
CA VAL A 24 31.08 32.60 -0.16
C VAL A 24 30.58 33.95 0.31
N ASP A 25 31.50 34.79 0.79
CA ASP A 25 31.24 36.23 0.88
C ASP A 25 31.06 36.75 -0.56
N PRO A 26 30.00 37.52 -0.87
CA PRO A 26 29.77 38.05 -2.22
C PRO A 26 30.92 38.95 -2.73
N LEU A 27 31.78 39.44 -1.85
CA LEU A 27 32.96 40.23 -2.19
C LEU A 27 34.25 39.39 -2.28
N ALA A 28 34.21 38.11 -1.88
CA ALA A 28 35.35 37.22 -1.99
C ALA A 28 35.53 36.68 -3.42
N PRO A 29 36.78 36.42 -3.86
CA PRO A 29 37.03 35.73 -5.12
C PRO A 29 36.33 34.37 -5.16
N ILE A 30 35.60 34.10 -6.24
CA ILE A 30 34.95 32.80 -6.44
C ILE A 30 36.04 31.74 -6.58
N VAL A 31 36.05 30.77 -5.67
CA VAL A 31 36.94 29.62 -5.74
C VAL A 31 36.42 28.65 -6.81
N PRO A 32 37.22 28.31 -7.86
CA PRO A 32 36.77 27.41 -8.91
C PRO A 32 36.29 26.06 -8.38
N VAL A 33 35.29 25.48 -9.04
CA VAL A 33 34.87 24.08 -8.82
C VAL A 33 36.08 23.16 -9.04
N GLY A 34 36.24 22.13 -8.22
CA GLY A 34 37.44 21.27 -8.23
C GLY A 34 38.55 21.72 -7.26
N THR A 35 38.46 22.92 -6.69
CA THR A 35 39.49 23.45 -5.78
C THR A 35 39.11 23.21 -4.31
N PRO A 36 39.98 22.60 -3.49
CA PRO A 36 39.76 22.47 -2.05
C PRO A 36 39.53 23.82 -1.37
N HIS A 37 38.51 23.91 -0.51
CA HIS A 37 38.21 25.13 0.24
C HIS A 37 37.38 24.82 1.50
N PRO A 38 37.70 25.43 2.67
CA PRO A 38 36.98 25.16 3.92
C PRO A 38 35.50 25.60 3.89
N ALA A 39 35.14 26.55 3.03
CA ALA A 39 33.76 27.00 2.85
C ALA A 39 33.00 26.23 1.74
N ARG A 40 33.55 25.11 1.24
CA ARG A 40 32.94 24.25 0.22
C ARG A 40 32.55 22.90 0.82
N TYR A 41 31.48 22.31 0.30
CA TYR A 41 31.11 20.92 0.49
C TYR A 41 30.99 20.23 -0.88
N PRO A 42 31.72 19.12 -1.12
CA PRO A 42 32.85 18.61 -0.33
C PRO A 42 34.03 19.59 -0.23
N ALA A 43 34.71 19.61 0.92
CA ALA A 43 35.80 20.55 1.22
C ALA A 43 37.09 20.29 0.42
N ASP A 44 37.25 19.09 -0.13
CA ASP A 44 38.40 18.68 -0.96
C ASP A 44 38.26 19.15 -2.42
N GLY A 45 37.18 19.85 -2.76
CA GLY A 45 36.93 20.34 -4.11
C GLY A 45 36.25 19.32 -5.03
N SER A 46 36.06 18.08 -4.59
CA SER A 46 35.31 17.07 -5.34
C SER A 46 33.83 17.45 -5.48
N LEU A 47 33.11 16.76 -6.36
CA LEU A 47 31.65 16.85 -6.42
C LEU A 47 31.05 15.70 -5.62
N ARG A 48 29.98 15.99 -4.87
CA ARG A 48 29.17 14.95 -4.22
C ARG A 48 28.21 14.39 -5.25
N ALA A 49 28.42 13.14 -5.66
CA ALA A 49 27.42 12.39 -6.40
C ALA A 49 26.14 12.25 -5.56
N VAL A 50 25.01 12.55 -6.18
CA VAL A 50 23.65 12.37 -5.69
C VAL A 50 23.01 11.33 -6.59
N PRO A 51 22.92 10.06 -6.15
CA PRO A 51 22.30 9.03 -6.96
C PRO A 51 20.85 9.40 -7.24
N LEU A 52 20.50 9.51 -8.53
CA LEU A 52 19.12 9.64 -8.95
C LEU A 52 18.59 8.26 -9.31
N GLY A 53 17.48 7.87 -8.68
CA GLY A 53 16.72 6.70 -9.10
C GLY A 53 15.95 7.00 -10.38
N ARG A 54 15.63 5.96 -11.16
CA ARG A 54 14.67 6.10 -12.25
C ARG A 54 13.31 6.46 -11.66
N ALA A 55 12.66 7.48 -12.20
CA ALA A 55 11.29 7.80 -11.85
C ALA A 55 10.38 6.58 -12.11
N PRO A 56 9.63 6.09 -11.10
CA PRO A 56 8.67 5.03 -11.32
C PRO A 56 7.60 5.45 -12.33
N ASP A 57 7.01 4.47 -13.03
CA ASP A 57 5.83 4.73 -13.84
C ASP A 57 4.69 5.27 -12.95
N PRO A 58 3.77 6.11 -13.49
CA PRO A 58 2.61 6.56 -12.74
C PRO A 58 1.83 5.40 -12.12
N VAL A 59 1.44 5.57 -10.86
CA VAL A 59 0.68 4.54 -10.12
C VAL A 59 -0.80 4.67 -10.47
N ARG A 60 -1.38 3.65 -11.12
CA ARG A 60 -2.82 3.62 -11.37
C ARG A 60 -3.61 3.20 -10.13
N LEU A 61 -4.55 4.04 -9.73
CA LEU A 61 -5.50 3.82 -8.64
C LEU A 61 -6.93 3.97 -9.15
N VAL A 62 -7.69 2.89 -9.12
CA VAL A 62 -9.12 2.85 -9.42
C VAL A 62 -9.88 3.09 -8.11
N LEU A 63 -10.51 4.25 -7.97
CA LEU A 63 -11.37 4.59 -6.83
C LEU A 63 -12.79 4.15 -7.12
N ILE A 64 -13.37 3.37 -6.20
CA ILE A 64 -14.70 2.78 -6.36
C ILE A 64 -15.64 3.36 -5.30
N PRO A 65 -16.61 4.19 -5.67
CA PRO A 65 -17.61 4.68 -4.72
C PRO A 65 -18.57 3.55 -4.35
N ILE A 66 -18.69 3.26 -3.05
CA ILE A 66 -19.67 2.29 -2.55
C ILE A 66 -20.92 3.01 -2.10
N ARG A 67 -22.00 2.80 -2.87
CA ARG A 67 -23.36 3.21 -2.48
C ARG A 67 -23.88 2.24 -1.43
N TYR A 68 -24.09 2.74 -0.22
CA TYR A 68 -24.47 1.94 0.93
C TYR A 68 -25.87 2.30 1.43
N ALA A 69 -26.79 1.33 1.43
CA ALA A 69 -28.15 1.52 1.95
C ALA A 69 -28.28 0.96 3.37
N ARG A 70 -28.71 1.81 4.32
CA ARG A 70 -28.92 1.42 5.72
C ARG A 70 -30.04 2.22 6.38
N ASP A 71 -30.89 1.52 7.12
CA ASP A 71 -31.96 2.11 7.94
C ASP A 71 -32.86 3.08 7.14
N GLY A 72 -33.12 2.75 5.86
CA GLY A 72 -33.90 3.56 4.94
C GLY A 72 -33.17 4.78 4.36
N ASN A 73 -31.89 4.96 4.67
CA ASN A 73 -31.03 6.00 4.11
C ASN A 73 -30.06 5.40 3.09
N GLU A 74 -29.71 6.19 2.08
CA GLU A 74 -28.64 5.87 1.13
C GLU A 74 -27.46 6.79 1.43
N TYR A 75 -26.27 6.20 1.53
CA TYR A 75 -25.03 6.92 1.77
C TYR A 75 -24.08 6.72 0.60
N LEU A 76 -23.40 7.80 0.23
CA LEU A 76 -22.36 7.83 -0.78
C LEU A 76 -21.11 8.50 -0.22
N PRO A 77 -19.91 8.02 -0.55
CA PRO A 77 -18.67 8.69 -0.19
C PRO A 77 -18.52 10.02 -0.95
N ASP A 78 -17.76 10.93 -0.37
CA ASP A 78 -17.36 12.16 -1.04
C ASP A 78 -16.32 11.86 -2.12
N THR A 79 -16.73 12.03 -3.37
CA THR A 79 -15.91 11.87 -4.57
C THR A 79 -15.81 13.19 -5.35
N SER A 80 -16.03 14.31 -4.66
CA SER A 80 -15.82 15.64 -5.22
C SER A 80 -14.38 15.81 -5.74
N PRO A 81 -14.16 16.65 -6.76
CA PRO A 81 -12.81 16.95 -7.25
C PRO A 81 -11.86 17.40 -6.14
N GLU A 82 -12.36 18.16 -5.16
CA GLU A 82 -11.59 18.64 -4.02
C GLU A 82 -11.12 17.50 -3.11
N GLN A 83 -11.99 16.52 -2.84
CA GLN A 83 -11.65 15.36 -2.02
C GLN A 83 -10.71 14.39 -2.75
N ILE A 84 -10.91 14.18 -4.06
CA ILE A 84 -10.00 13.36 -4.87
C ILE A 84 -8.61 14.01 -4.95
N GLU A 85 -8.54 15.34 -5.07
CA GLU A 85 -7.26 16.06 -5.05
C GLU A 85 -6.58 15.99 -3.67
N LEU A 86 -7.36 15.98 -2.59
CA LEU A 86 -6.82 15.72 -1.26
C LEU A 86 -6.16 14.34 -1.17
N TYR A 87 -6.83 13.28 -1.66
CA TYR A 87 -6.22 11.95 -1.74
C TYR A 87 -4.91 11.96 -2.53
N ARG A 88 -4.93 12.55 -3.72
CA ARG A 88 -3.75 12.66 -4.59
C ARG A 88 -2.56 13.32 -3.88
N ARG A 89 -2.78 14.47 -3.24
CA ARG A 89 -1.70 15.21 -2.56
C ARG A 89 -1.16 14.48 -1.34
N THR A 90 -2.03 13.82 -0.56
CA THR A 90 -1.59 13.00 0.58
C THR A 90 -0.73 11.83 0.10
N LEU A 91 -1.15 11.13 -0.97
CA LEU A 91 -0.37 10.03 -1.54
C LEU A 91 0.96 10.51 -2.12
N LEU A 92 1.01 11.63 -2.84
CA LEU A 92 2.26 12.21 -3.34
C LEU A 92 3.21 12.65 -2.22
N ALA A 93 2.70 13.00 -1.05
CA ALA A 93 3.52 13.42 0.08
C ALA A 93 4.25 12.25 0.77
N VAL A 94 3.62 11.06 0.80
CA VAL A 94 4.14 9.92 1.59
C VAL A 94 4.55 8.70 0.76
N TYR A 95 4.16 8.62 -0.51
CA TYR A 95 4.61 7.57 -1.43
C TYR A 95 5.72 8.06 -2.35
N PRO A 96 6.68 7.20 -2.71
CA PRO A 96 7.77 7.52 -3.63
C PRO A 96 7.33 7.48 -5.10
N ALA A 97 6.11 7.92 -5.41
CA ALA A 97 5.56 7.97 -6.75
C ALA A 97 5.68 9.39 -7.32
N VAL A 98 6.06 9.50 -8.60
CA VAL A 98 6.10 10.80 -9.29
C VAL A 98 4.73 11.30 -9.74
N ALA A 99 3.79 10.37 -9.92
CA ALA A 99 2.43 10.67 -10.31
C ALA A 99 1.49 9.53 -9.88
N TRP A 100 0.26 9.90 -9.55
CA TRP A 100 -0.86 8.98 -9.35
C TRP A 100 -1.86 9.18 -10.50
N ASP A 101 -2.27 8.12 -11.16
CA ASP A 101 -3.37 8.16 -12.11
C ASP A 101 -4.63 7.64 -11.42
N ILE A 102 -5.38 8.56 -10.82
CA ILE A 102 -6.60 8.26 -10.09
C ILE A 102 -7.77 8.28 -11.05
N VAL A 103 -8.37 7.10 -11.26
CA VAL A 103 -9.54 6.90 -12.12
C VAL A 103 -10.74 6.59 -11.23
N LEU A 104 -11.85 7.29 -11.44
CA LEU A 104 -13.10 7.00 -10.74
C LEU A 104 -13.86 5.91 -11.50
N HIS A 105 -14.14 4.80 -10.83
CA HIS A 105 -15.00 3.72 -11.31
C HIS A 105 -16.48 4.09 -11.12
N ASP A 106 -17.36 3.41 -11.85
CA ASP A 106 -18.81 3.46 -11.62
C ASP A 106 -19.14 3.05 -10.17
N GLU A 107 -20.23 3.60 -9.63
CA GLU A 107 -20.65 3.27 -8.27
C GLU A 107 -21.04 1.79 -8.15
N LEU A 108 -20.60 1.14 -7.08
CA LEU A 108 -21.06 -0.21 -6.74
C LEU A 108 -22.06 -0.15 -5.60
N TYR A 109 -23.13 -0.93 -5.71
CA TYR A 109 -24.13 -1.04 -4.67
C TYR A 109 -23.76 -2.12 -3.65
N TRP A 110 -23.89 -1.79 -2.37
CA TRP A 110 -23.63 -2.69 -1.26
C TRP A 110 -24.78 -2.67 -0.25
N ASP A 111 -25.41 -3.83 -0.04
CA ASP A 111 -26.59 -4.00 0.82
C ASP A 111 -26.34 -4.90 2.03
N ARG A 112 -25.11 -5.39 2.23
CA ARG A 112 -24.81 -6.24 3.38
C ARG A 112 -24.96 -5.42 4.68
N PRO A 113 -25.62 -5.99 5.70
CA PRO A 113 -25.82 -5.28 6.95
C PRO A 113 -24.49 -5.00 7.64
N MET A 114 -24.43 -3.85 8.32
CA MET A 114 -23.29 -3.51 9.15
C MET A 114 -23.24 -4.45 10.37
N GLY A 115 -22.05 -4.95 10.68
CA GLY A 115 -21.82 -5.75 11.88
C GLY A 115 -21.75 -4.89 13.14
N TRP A 116 -21.68 -5.55 14.30
CA TRP A 116 -21.45 -4.86 15.58
C TRP A 116 -20.12 -4.10 15.62
N SER A 117 -19.11 -4.59 14.90
CA SER A 117 -17.79 -3.96 14.76
C SER A 117 -17.72 -2.85 13.71
N GLY A 118 -18.83 -2.55 13.02
CA GLY A 118 -18.88 -1.56 11.94
C GLY A 118 -19.02 -2.20 10.56
N PHE A 119 -18.57 -1.47 9.54
CA PHE A 119 -18.69 -1.91 8.14
C PHE A 119 -17.78 -3.11 7.87
N ASP A 120 -18.27 -4.10 7.11
CA ASP A 120 -17.53 -5.32 6.77
C ASP A 120 -16.60 -5.06 5.57
N PHE A 121 -15.44 -4.46 5.84
CA PHE A 121 -14.41 -4.22 4.84
C PHE A 121 -13.80 -5.52 4.30
N THR A 122 -13.74 -6.58 5.11
CA THR A 122 -13.28 -7.91 4.67
C THR A 122 -14.11 -8.42 3.49
N ALA A 123 -15.43 -8.43 3.65
CA ALA A 123 -16.35 -8.89 2.61
C ALA A 123 -16.30 -7.99 1.37
N LEU A 124 -16.14 -6.68 1.56
CA LEU A 124 -16.02 -5.75 0.43
C LEU A 124 -14.73 -5.98 -0.37
N ASN A 125 -13.58 -6.12 0.30
CA ASN A 125 -12.30 -6.44 -0.37
C ASN A 125 -12.36 -7.77 -1.11
N ASN A 126 -13.05 -8.75 -0.54
CA ASN A 126 -13.33 -10.01 -1.20
C ASN A 126 -14.18 -9.79 -2.47
N PHE A 127 -15.29 -9.08 -2.39
CA PHE A 127 -16.11 -8.77 -3.56
C PHE A 127 -15.34 -8.03 -4.66
N VAL A 128 -14.53 -7.03 -4.28
CA VAL A 128 -13.78 -6.21 -5.23
C VAL A 128 -12.58 -6.94 -5.83
N SER A 129 -11.98 -7.92 -5.14
CA SER A 129 -10.97 -8.79 -5.76
C SER A 129 -11.57 -9.69 -6.86
N ASP A 130 -12.80 -10.19 -6.67
CA ASP A 130 -13.51 -10.91 -7.75
C ASP A 130 -13.84 -9.98 -8.92
N LEU A 131 -14.26 -8.75 -8.65
CA LEU A 131 -14.51 -7.74 -9.67
C LEU A 131 -13.24 -7.44 -10.47
N LYS A 132 -12.13 -7.15 -9.78
CA LYS A 132 -10.85 -6.85 -10.41
C LYS A 132 -10.38 -8.00 -11.32
N ALA A 133 -10.52 -9.25 -10.88
CA ALA A 133 -10.20 -10.42 -11.68
C ALA A 133 -11.07 -10.53 -12.97
N SER A 134 -12.27 -9.93 -12.96
CA SER A 134 -13.19 -9.94 -14.11
C SER A 134 -13.01 -8.80 -15.11
N GLU A 135 -12.36 -7.70 -14.71
CA GLU A 135 -12.28 -6.48 -15.51
C GLU A 135 -11.12 -6.44 -16.51
N ASP A 136 -10.21 -7.43 -16.48
CA ASP A 136 -9.04 -7.52 -17.37
C ASP A 136 -8.21 -6.22 -17.42
N ASP A 137 -8.19 -5.46 -16.31
CA ASP A 137 -7.44 -4.21 -16.19
C ASP A 137 -5.93 -4.49 -16.16
N ILE A 138 -5.12 -3.44 -16.35
CA ILE A 138 -3.67 -3.57 -16.33
C ILE A 138 -3.19 -4.21 -15.02
N PRO A 139 -2.27 -5.20 -15.08
CA PRO A 139 -1.80 -5.87 -13.89
C PRO A 139 -1.26 -4.90 -12.84
N GLN A 140 -0.76 -3.72 -13.18
CA GLN A 140 -0.27 -2.72 -12.23
C GLN A 140 -1.35 -1.95 -11.44
N ALA A 141 -2.62 -2.00 -11.84
CA ALA A 141 -3.66 -1.18 -11.22
C ALA A 141 -4.01 -1.62 -9.79
N HIS A 142 -4.27 -0.65 -8.92
CA HIS A 142 -4.71 -0.83 -7.54
C HIS A 142 -6.16 -0.39 -7.41
N TYR A 143 -6.97 -1.17 -6.69
CA TYR A 143 -8.39 -0.89 -6.52
C TYR A 143 -8.65 -0.45 -5.09
N TYR A 144 -9.34 0.66 -4.89
CA TYR A 144 -9.66 1.17 -3.57
C TYR A 144 -11.11 1.60 -3.47
N SER A 145 -11.85 0.96 -2.56
CA SER A 145 -13.26 1.27 -2.33
C SER A 145 -13.44 2.34 -1.26
N LEU A 146 -14.27 3.33 -1.56
CA LEU A 146 -14.64 4.41 -0.64
C LEU A 146 -16.02 4.13 -0.06
N VAL A 147 -16.13 4.18 1.27
CA VAL A 147 -17.37 3.86 1.98
C VAL A 147 -17.71 4.95 2.99
N ALA A 148 -18.93 5.48 2.99
CA ALA A 148 -19.36 6.44 4.01
C ALA A 148 -20.63 5.94 4.71
N PRO A 149 -20.58 4.94 5.61
CA PRO A 149 -21.76 4.24 6.09
C PRO A 149 -22.57 5.02 7.16
N ALA A 150 -22.37 6.33 7.25
CA ALA A 150 -23.03 7.25 8.16
C ALA A 150 -23.02 8.68 7.57
N ALA A 151 -23.61 9.65 8.28
CA ALA A 151 -23.63 11.05 7.83
C ALA A 151 -22.26 11.77 7.96
N SER A 152 -21.35 11.25 8.79
CA SER A 152 -20.01 11.81 8.98
C SER A 152 -19.07 10.79 9.62
N PHE A 153 -17.76 11.04 9.53
CA PHE A 153 -16.75 10.22 10.20
C PHE A 153 -17.00 10.15 11.72
N ALA A 154 -17.34 11.28 12.36
CA ALA A 154 -17.65 11.31 13.79
C ALA A 154 -18.88 10.46 14.16
N ALA A 155 -19.91 10.45 13.30
CA ALA A 155 -21.10 9.61 13.52
C ALA A 155 -20.80 8.12 13.33
N TYR A 156 -19.89 7.77 12.44
CA TYR A 156 -19.45 6.38 12.23
C TYR A 156 -18.51 5.90 13.34
N CYS A 157 -17.54 6.74 13.73
CA CYS A 157 -16.44 6.38 14.63
C CYS A 157 -16.65 6.88 16.06
N THR A 158 -17.73 6.42 16.71
CA THR A 158 -17.99 6.71 18.14
C THR A 158 -18.45 5.44 18.87
N PRO A 159 -17.74 4.97 19.93
CA PRO A 159 -16.47 5.49 20.46
C PRO A 159 -15.22 5.01 19.70
N ALA A 160 -15.38 4.02 18.83
CA ALA A 160 -14.33 3.45 17.99
C ALA A 160 -14.96 2.83 16.74
N CYS A 161 -14.15 2.62 15.70
CA CYS A 161 -14.54 2.00 14.44
C CYS A 161 -13.31 1.34 13.80
N VAL A 162 -13.55 0.45 12.84
CA VAL A 162 -12.58 0.15 11.79
C VAL A 162 -12.81 1.17 10.67
N ALA A 163 -11.77 1.94 10.32
CA ALA A 163 -11.85 2.97 9.28
C ALA A 163 -11.50 2.43 7.88
N GLY A 164 -10.76 1.34 7.79
CA GLY A 164 -10.41 0.69 6.55
C GLY A 164 -9.80 -0.69 6.79
N GLN A 165 -9.65 -1.43 5.71
CA GLN A 165 -8.96 -2.71 5.65
C GLN A 165 -8.54 -3.00 4.22
N SER A 166 -7.51 -3.82 4.04
CA SER A 166 -6.99 -4.15 2.73
C SER A 166 -6.33 -5.52 2.73
N PHE A 167 -5.97 -6.04 1.56
CA PHE A 167 -5.03 -7.15 1.49
C PHE A 167 -3.61 -6.67 1.74
N LEU A 168 -2.86 -7.43 2.54
CA LEU A 168 -1.41 -7.34 2.66
C LEU A 168 -0.77 -8.11 1.49
N VAL A 169 -0.48 -7.40 0.41
CA VAL A 169 0.05 -8.00 -0.82
C VAL A 169 1.57 -7.98 -0.80
N THR A 170 2.19 -9.05 -0.31
CA THR A 170 3.66 -9.17 -0.22
C THR A 170 4.30 -9.59 -1.54
N ASP A 171 3.55 -10.18 -2.46
CA ASP A 171 4.01 -10.58 -3.80
C ASP A 171 3.39 -9.68 -4.89
N PRO A 172 4.19 -8.95 -5.69
CA PRO A 172 3.69 -8.06 -6.74
C PRO A 172 2.84 -8.78 -7.80
N TRP A 173 3.04 -10.08 -8.02
CA TRP A 173 2.31 -10.84 -9.02
C TRP A 173 0.86 -11.14 -8.62
N MET A 174 0.47 -11.00 -7.34
CA MET A 174 -0.92 -11.17 -6.87
C MET A 174 -1.78 -9.96 -7.25
N SER A 175 -1.91 -9.67 -8.55
CA SER A 175 -2.57 -8.47 -9.08
C SER A 175 -4.00 -8.32 -8.57
N ASP A 176 -4.76 -9.40 -8.55
CA ASP A 176 -6.20 -9.35 -8.28
C ASP A 176 -6.49 -9.12 -6.79
N LEU A 177 -5.48 -9.32 -5.94
CA LEU A 177 -5.54 -9.04 -4.51
C LEU A 177 -5.05 -7.63 -4.16
N ARG A 178 -4.63 -6.81 -5.14
CA ARG A 178 -4.27 -5.40 -4.89
C ARG A 178 -5.51 -4.52 -4.72
N VAL A 179 -6.23 -4.82 -3.66
CA VAL A 179 -7.52 -4.26 -3.29
C VAL A 179 -7.47 -3.79 -1.83
N GLY A 180 -7.96 -2.57 -1.61
CA GLY A 180 -8.25 -2.04 -0.28
C GLY A 180 -9.58 -1.33 -0.24
N ALA A 181 -10.03 -1.03 0.97
CA ALA A 181 -11.23 -0.27 1.19
C ALA A 181 -11.10 0.56 2.46
N GLY A 182 -11.74 1.71 2.49
CA GLY A 182 -11.79 2.53 3.68
C GLY A 182 -12.85 3.60 3.61
N VAL A 183 -12.92 4.37 4.67
CA VAL A 183 -13.91 5.43 4.78
C VAL A 183 -13.67 6.51 3.73
N GLY A 184 -14.76 7.00 3.15
CA GLY A 184 -14.79 8.04 2.11
C GLY A 184 -15.54 9.29 2.55
N PHE A 185 -15.38 9.72 3.81
CA PHE A 185 -15.90 11.01 4.27
C PHE A 185 -15.02 12.17 3.78
N THR A 186 -15.56 13.38 3.70
CA THR A 186 -14.78 14.59 3.44
C THR A 186 -13.69 14.80 4.50
N GLY A 187 -12.47 15.11 4.06
CA GLY A 187 -11.35 15.54 4.91
C GLY A 187 -10.16 14.58 5.00
N GLU A 188 -9.18 14.97 5.80
CA GLU A 188 -7.88 14.32 5.96
C GLU A 188 -7.97 12.89 6.52
N ALA A 189 -8.94 12.61 7.40
CA ALA A 189 -9.07 11.29 8.01
C ALA A 189 -9.18 10.17 6.96
N SER A 190 -10.05 10.35 5.96
CA SER A 190 -10.20 9.41 4.85
C SER A 190 -8.94 9.34 3.97
N ALA A 191 -8.23 10.44 3.81
CA ALA A 191 -7.00 10.47 3.00
C ALA A 191 -5.85 9.69 3.66
N TRP A 192 -5.69 9.83 4.97
CA TRP A 192 -4.72 9.06 5.74
C TRP A 192 -5.11 7.60 5.90
N THR A 193 -6.41 7.28 6.02
CA THR A 193 -6.89 5.90 5.94
C THR A 193 -6.53 5.28 4.59
N MET A 194 -6.76 5.98 3.48
CA MET A 194 -6.35 5.51 2.15
C MET A 194 -4.84 5.29 2.06
N ALA A 195 -4.03 6.23 2.55
CA ALA A 195 -2.58 6.09 2.55
C ALA A 195 -2.11 4.86 3.35
N HIS A 196 -2.71 4.62 4.53
CA HIS A 196 -2.43 3.46 5.38
C HIS A 196 -2.79 2.14 4.71
N GLU A 197 -4.02 2.02 4.22
CA GLU A 197 -4.52 0.78 3.61
C GLU A 197 -3.85 0.48 2.27
N LEU A 198 -3.53 1.50 1.47
CA LEU A 198 -2.66 1.29 0.32
C LEU A 198 -1.29 0.76 0.75
N GLY A 199 -0.79 1.11 1.94
CA GLY A 199 0.50 0.63 2.42
C GLY A 199 0.55 -0.89 2.48
N HIS A 200 -0.51 -1.52 2.99
CA HIS A 200 -0.70 -2.98 2.96
C HIS A 200 -0.82 -3.53 1.55
N VAL A 201 -1.54 -2.84 0.66
CA VAL A 201 -1.61 -3.20 -0.78
C VAL A 201 -0.23 -3.13 -1.46
N PHE A 202 0.65 -2.23 -1.00
CA PHE A 202 2.07 -2.14 -1.39
C PHE A 202 2.97 -3.07 -0.54
N GLY A 203 2.38 -3.99 0.22
CA GLY A 203 3.06 -5.04 0.95
C GLY A 203 3.74 -4.60 2.25
N ARG A 204 3.32 -3.49 2.84
CA ARG A 204 3.80 -3.02 4.15
C ARG A 204 2.93 -3.59 5.25
N GLY A 205 3.53 -4.26 6.23
CA GLY A 205 2.85 -4.58 7.49
C GLY A 205 2.83 -3.36 8.42
N HIS A 206 2.15 -3.49 9.55
CA HIS A 206 2.17 -2.44 10.58
C HIS A 206 3.57 -2.23 11.15
N SER A 207 3.98 -0.97 11.28
CA SER A 207 5.29 -0.57 11.83
C SER A 207 5.33 -0.57 13.37
N GLY A 208 4.16 -0.65 14.02
CA GLY A 208 3.97 -0.53 15.47
C GLY A 208 3.34 0.81 15.85
N CYS A 209 3.34 1.13 17.14
CA CYS A 209 2.66 2.30 17.74
C CYS A 209 1.13 2.24 17.67
N GLY A 210 0.50 1.82 18.77
CA GLY A 210 -0.96 1.69 18.85
C GLY A 210 -1.53 0.48 18.10
N VAL A 211 -0.66 -0.32 17.47
CA VAL A 211 -0.98 -1.52 16.69
C VAL A 211 0.15 -2.56 16.87
N PRO A 212 -0.12 -3.88 16.79
CA PRO A 212 0.94 -4.88 16.74
C PRO A 212 1.95 -4.58 15.63
N ARG A 213 3.24 -4.83 15.91
CA ARG A 213 4.29 -4.67 14.91
C ARG A 213 4.41 -5.95 14.09
N ASP A 214 3.73 -5.96 12.95
CA ASP A 214 3.67 -7.10 12.05
C ASP A 214 4.84 -7.09 11.05
N ASP A 215 5.33 -5.90 10.64
CA ASP A 215 6.57 -5.78 9.88
C ASP A 215 7.78 -5.94 10.82
N ARG A 216 8.31 -7.17 10.86
CA ARG A 216 9.44 -7.52 11.73
C ARG A 216 10.76 -6.92 11.28
N GLU A 217 10.85 -6.43 10.05
CA GLU A 217 12.04 -5.81 9.49
C GLU A 217 12.08 -4.29 9.77
N PHE A 218 10.94 -3.69 10.16
CA PHE A 218 10.83 -2.26 10.47
C PHE A 218 11.76 -1.83 11.62
N PRO A 219 12.81 -1.02 11.40
CA PRO A 219 13.94 -0.93 12.33
C PRO A 219 13.65 -0.15 13.61
N TYR A 220 12.55 0.61 13.67
CA TYR A 220 12.25 1.50 14.79
C TYR A 220 11.20 0.90 15.72
N THR A 221 11.65 0.39 16.87
CA THR A 221 10.81 -0.35 17.84
C THR A 221 9.57 0.43 18.32
N ALA A 222 9.64 1.77 18.34
CA ALA A 222 8.52 2.63 18.75
C ALA A 222 7.54 2.94 17.61
N GLY A 223 7.75 2.42 16.39
CA GLY A 223 6.93 2.76 15.22
C GLY A 223 7.13 4.20 14.73
N ASN A 224 8.33 4.77 14.92
CA ASN A 224 8.63 6.15 14.52
C ASN A 224 9.37 6.22 13.17
N ILE A 225 9.48 7.42 12.59
CA ILE A 225 10.08 7.62 11.26
C ILE A 225 11.61 7.56 11.24
N GLY A 226 12.27 7.66 12.39
CA GLY A 226 13.71 7.43 12.56
C GLY A 226 14.65 8.50 11.99
N VAL A 227 14.21 9.28 11.01
CA VAL A 227 14.93 10.40 10.40
C VAL A 227 14.05 11.65 10.32
N TRP A 228 14.64 12.80 10.00
CA TRP A 228 13.84 14.02 9.76
C TRP A 228 13.03 13.87 8.47
N GLY A 229 11.72 14.09 8.57
CA GLY A 229 10.82 14.22 7.42
C GLY A 229 10.66 15.68 7.00
N ARG A 230 10.24 15.89 5.75
CA ARG A 230 9.82 17.19 5.23
C ARG A 230 8.55 16.99 4.42
N ASP A 231 7.47 17.67 4.83
CA ASP A 231 6.21 17.62 4.09
C ASP A 231 6.25 18.69 2.97
N PRO A 232 6.21 18.30 1.69
CA PRO A 232 6.24 19.27 0.59
C PRO A 232 4.96 20.09 0.45
N ARG A 233 3.88 19.74 1.16
CA ARG A 233 2.58 20.41 1.06
C ARG A 233 2.55 21.73 1.83
N ASP A 234 3.20 21.79 2.99
CA ASP A 234 3.28 22.97 3.86
C ASP A 234 4.72 23.41 4.19
N GLY A 235 5.72 22.56 3.91
CA GLY A 235 7.13 22.82 4.20
C GLY A 235 7.57 22.41 5.60
N ASP A 236 6.71 21.76 6.38
CA ASP A 236 7.00 21.44 7.78
C ASP A 236 8.02 20.31 7.93
N TYR A 237 8.84 20.44 8.96
CA TYR A 237 9.80 19.42 9.38
C TYR A 237 9.20 18.51 10.44
N LEU A 238 9.30 17.20 10.19
CA LEU A 238 8.80 16.18 11.11
C LEU A 238 9.98 15.52 11.82
N ALA A 239 9.95 15.57 13.16
CA ALA A 239 11.02 15.04 13.97
C ALA A 239 11.12 13.50 13.82
N PRO A 240 12.31 12.91 14.00
CA PRO A 240 12.49 11.45 13.97
C PRO A 240 11.56 10.64 14.88
N ALA A 241 10.98 11.27 15.91
CA ALA A 241 10.05 10.65 16.85
C ALA A 241 8.58 10.64 16.37
N THR A 242 8.25 11.30 15.25
CA THR A 242 6.93 11.23 14.62
C THR A 242 6.61 9.78 14.24
N ALA A 243 5.36 9.37 14.36
CA ALA A 243 4.95 8.01 14.04
C ALA A 243 5.01 7.76 12.53
N ASP A 244 5.35 6.53 12.15
CA ASP A 244 5.20 6.08 10.77
C ASP A 244 3.72 5.87 10.44
N PHE A 245 3.31 6.15 9.20
CA PHE A 245 1.90 6.11 8.80
C PHE A 245 1.31 4.69 8.79
N MET A 246 2.14 3.64 8.85
CA MET A 246 1.69 2.26 9.08
C MET A 246 1.45 1.94 10.57
N GLY A 247 1.53 2.94 11.45
CA GLY A 247 1.08 2.89 12.84
C GLY A 247 -0.24 3.64 13.04
N TYR A 248 -0.78 3.61 14.27
CA TYR A 248 -2.05 4.27 14.63
C TYR A 248 -1.87 5.51 15.51
N CYS A 249 -0.62 5.86 15.83
CA CYS A 249 -0.30 7.06 16.61
C CYS A 249 -0.30 8.31 15.73
N THR A 250 -0.67 9.46 16.29
CA THR A 250 -0.65 10.75 15.60
C THR A 250 0.30 11.75 16.29
N PRO A 251 0.96 12.66 15.56
CA PRO A 251 0.93 12.82 14.11
C PRO A 251 1.68 11.69 13.38
N VAL A 252 1.33 11.47 12.11
CA VAL A 252 1.93 10.44 11.23
C VAL A 252 2.74 11.07 10.11
N TRP A 253 3.76 10.34 9.67
CA TRP A 253 4.56 10.64 8.48
C TRP A 253 5.12 9.34 7.89
N VAL A 254 5.84 9.40 6.77
CA VAL A 254 6.53 8.22 6.21
C VAL A 254 7.93 8.06 6.81
N ALA A 255 8.25 6.87 7.34
CA ALA A 255 9.61 6.50 7.69
C ALA A 255 10.48 6.30 6.44
N ASP A 256 11.78 6.56 6.53
CA ASP A 256 12.72 6.23 5.45
C ASP A 256 12.68 4.74 5.08
N PHE A 257 12.52 3.84 6.06
CA PHE A 257 12.33 2.41 5.83
C PHE A 257 11.09 2.14 4.98
N THR A 258 9.93 2.70 5.38
CA THR A 258 8.66 2.54 4.67
C THR A 258 8.78 3.09 3.26
N TRP A 259 9.30 4.32 3.10
CA TRP A 259 9.52 4.96 1.82
C TRP A 259 10.38 4.09 0.88
N ASN A 260 11.52 3.59 1.35
CA ASN A 260 12.44 2.78 0.55
C ASN A 260 11.82 1.45 0.12
N ARG A 261 10.97 0.86 0.97
CA ARG A 261 10.26 -0.39 0.64
C ARG A 261 9.14 -0.16 -0.37
N LEU A 262 8.40 0.93 -0.23
CA LEU A 262 7.42 1.35 -1.23
C LEU A 262 8.10 1.62 -2.57
N PHE A 263 9.28 2.25 -2.59
CA PHE A 263 10.02 2.54 -3.82
C PHE A 263 10.41 1.25 -4.54
N ARG A 264 10.99 0.28 -3.82
CA ARG A 264 11.29 -1.05 -4.37
C ARG A 264 10.05 -1.76 -4.91
N ARG A 265 8.91 -1.64 -4.23
CA ARG A 265 7.66 -2.20 -4.73
C ARG A 265 7.24 -1.56 -6.06
N LEU A 266 7.39 -0.24 -6.21
CA LEU A 266 7.12 0.41 -7.49
C LEU A 266 8.04 -0.09 -8.60
N GLU A 267 9.32 -0.31 -8.31
CA GLU A 267 10.26 -0.93 -9.26
C GLU A 267 9.81 -2.35 -9.65
N GLU A 268 9.40 -3.17 -8.69
CA GLU A 268 8.86 -4.52 -8.93
C GLU A 268 7.62 -4.49 -9.85
N LEU A 269 6.66 -3.60 -9.57
CA LEU A 269 5.43 -3.46 -10.35
C LEU A 269 5.70 -3.03 -11.80
N ALA A 270 6.71 -2.18 -12.03
CA ALA A 270 7.12 -1.76 -13.36
C ALA A 270 7.66 -2.94 -14.22
N THR A 271 8.10 -4.03 -13.59
CA THR A 271 8.55 -5.25 -14.30
C THR A 271 7.41 -6.17 -14.73
N LEU A 272 6.18 -5.98 -14.19
CA LEU A 272 5.01 -6.80 -14.50
C LEU A 272 4.49 -6.52 -15.91
N ARG A 273 5.19 -7.00 -16.94
CA ARG A 273 4.71 -6.89 -18.34
C ARG A 273 3.88 -8.12 -18.71
N ALA A 274 2.80 -7.89 -19.47
CA ALA A 274 1.76 -8.85 -19.88
C ALA A 274 2.23 -10.07 -20.72
N LYS A 275 3.54 -10.32 -20.89
CA LYS A 275 4.09 -11.41 -21.71
C LYS A 275 4.62 -12.59 -20.89
N THR A 276 3.89 -13.01 -19.86
CA THR A 276 4.24 -14.21 -19.08
C THR A 276 3.05 -15.15 -19.02
N THR A 277 3.27 -16.44 -19.25
CA THR A 277 2.28 -17.49 -18.92
C THR A 277 2.07 -17.51 -17.41
N LEU A 278 0.84 -17.26 -16.99
CA LEU A 278 0.41 -17.30 -15.59
C LEU A 278 -0.26 -18.64 -15.30
N ASP A 279 -0.06 -19.17 -14.10
CA ASP A 279 -0.74 -20.36 -13.63
C ASP A 279 -2.15 -19.99 -13.14
N ARG A 280 -3.11 -20.89 -13.35
CA ARG A 280 -4.51 -20.66 -12.96
C ARG A 280 -4.79 -21.15 -11.56
N TYR A 281 -5.38 -20.28 -10.75
CA TYR A 281 -5.80 -20.57 -9.39
C TYR A 281 -7.27 -20.25 -9.21
N ARG A 282 -7.86 -20.82 -8.16
CA ARG A 282 -9.11 -20.37 -7.57
C ARG A 282 -8.85 -19.86 -6.17
N ILE A 283 -9.41 -18.71 -5.84
CA ILE A 283 -9.22 -18.09 -4.53
C ILE A 283 -10.09 -18.83 -3.50
N LEU A 284 -9.48 -19.36 -2.45
CA LEU A 284 -10.17 -19.84 -1.26
C LEU A 284 -10.03 -18.79 -0.15
N ARG A 285 -11.14 -18.17 0.22
CA ARG A 285 -11.20 -17.18 1.30
C ARG A 285 -11.41 -17.88 2.62
N ILE A 286 -10.61 -17.55 3.61
CA ILE A 286 -10.68 -18.10 4.96
C ILE A 286 -10.97 -16.98 5.96
N ASP A 287 -11.92 -17.24 6.84
CA ASP A 287 -12.19 -16.47 8.05
C ASP A 287 -11.77 -17.34 9.25
N LEU A 288 -10.68 -16.96 9.92
CA LEU A 288 -10.15 -17.71 11.05
C LEU A 288 -11.00 -17.57 12.32
N ASP A 289 -11.70 -16.45 12.47
CA ASP A 289 -12.52 -16.18 13.65
C ASP A 289 -13.82 -17.00 13.60
N ALA A 290 -14.44 -17.09 12.42
CA ALA A 290 -15.65 -17.87 12.20
C ALA A 290 -15.38 -19.35 11.88
N GLY A 291 -14.14 -19.70 11.50
CA GLY A 291 -13.80 -21.04 11.01
C GLY A 291 -14.50 -21.38 9.70
N LEU A 292 -14.73 -20.36 8.86
CA LEU A 292 -15.47 -20.49 7.60
C LEU A 292 -14.53 -20.36 6.40
N SER A 293 -14.93 -20.99 5.30
CA SER A 293 -14.27 -20.81 4.01
C SER A 293 -15.27 -20.61 2.89
N THR A 294 -14.91 -19.80 1.90
CA THR A 294 -15.72 -19.55 0.71
C THR A 294 -14.84 -19.51 -0.54
N TRP A 295 -15.33 -20.06 -1.65
CA TRP A 295 -14.65 -19.98 -2.93
C TRP A 295 -14.94 -18.64 -3.61
N GLY A 296 -13.89 -17.95 -4.04
CA GLY A 296 -13.95 -16.77 -4.91
C GLY A 296 -13.75 -17.10 -6.38
N ALA A 297 -13.39 -16.07 -7.14
CA ALA A 297 -13.10 -16.14 -8.57
C ALA A 297 -11.87 -17.00 -8.90
N GLU A 298 -11.78 -17.38 -10.17
CA GLU A 298 -10.50 -17.81 -10.75
C GLU A 298 -9.60 -16.60 -10.96
N THR A 299 -8.30 -16.80 -10.79
CA THR A 299 -7.25 -15.78 -10.96
C THR A 299 -6.05 -16.42 -11.65
N SER A 300 -5.20 -15.58 -12.21
CA SER A 300 -3.96 -15.99 -12.86
C SER A 300 -2.76 -15.34 -12.17
N PHE A 301 -1.80 -16.15 -11.73
CA PHE A 301 -0.71 -15.70 -10.88
C PHE A 301 0.60 -16.42 -11.23
N ARG A 302 1.73 -15.78 -10.94
CA ARG A 302 3.05 -16.43 -10.97
C ARG A 302 3.73 -16.25 -9.61
N PRO A 303 3.87 -17.32 -8.80
CA PRO A 303 4.57 -17.22 -7.52
C PRO A 303 6.02 -16.77 -7.69
N ALA A 304 6.41 -15.72 -6.97
CA ALA A 304 7.81 -15.39 -6.74
C ALA A 304 8.44 -16.32 -5.69
N ALA A 305 9.77 -16.38 -5.61
CA ALA A 305 10.44 -17.14 -4.55
C ALA A 305 10.13 -16.60 -3.14
N SER A 306 9.70 -15.34 -3.04
CA SER A 306 9.32 -14.67 -1.81
C SER A 306 7.83 -14.81 -1.46
N THR A 307 7.02 -15.47 -2.28
CA THR A 307 5.59 -15.64 -2.01
C THR A 307 5.39 -16.33 -0.67
N ALA A 308 4.57 -15.74 0.20
CA ALA A 308 4.15 -16.41 1.42
C ALA A 308 3.28 -17.62 1.06
N THR A 309 3.51 -18.77 1.72
CA THR A 309 2.77 -19.99 1.46
C THR A 309 2.23 -20.64 2.73
N VAL A 310 1.20 -21.48 2.55
CA VAL A 310 0.62 -22.34 3.58
C VAL A 310 0.59 -23.79 3.09
N PRO A 311 0.93 -24.78 3.93
CA PRO A 311 0.85 -26.17 3.52
C PRO A 311 -0.62 -26.60 3.34
N ALA A 312 -0.86 -27.44 2.35
CA ALA A 312 -2.17 -27.96 2.02
C ALA A 312 -2.08 -29.45 1.68
N ARG A 313 -3.22 -30.14 1.83
CA ARG A 313 -3.36 -31.55 1.50
C ARG A 313 -4.50 -31.74 0.51
N PHE A 314 -4.26 -32.56 -0.51
CA PHE A 314 -5.19 -32.86 -1.60
C PHE A 314 -5.42 -34.36 -1.70
N ALA A 315 -6.63 -34.75 -2.08
CA ALA A 315 -6.91 -36.14 -2.47
C ALA A 315 -6.26 -36.40 -3.83
N GLY A 316 -5.18 -37.16 -3.90
CA GLY A 316 -4.56 -37.67 -5.13
C GLY A 316 -5.15 -39.01 -5.58
N ASP A 317 -4.77 -39.48 -6.77
CA ASP A 317 -5.28 -40.75 -7.33
C ASP A 317 -4.77 -41.96 -6.54
N ASP A 318 -3.54 -41.87 -6.02
CA ASP A 318 -2.86 -42.91 -5.23
C ASP A 318 -2.74 -42.59 -3.74
N GLY A 319 -3.52 -41.61 -3.23
CA GLY A 319 -3.47 -41.18 -1.82
C GLY A 319 -3.36 -39.67 -1.66
N VAL A 320 -2.99 -39.18 -0.47
CA VAL A 320 -2.96 -37.75 -0.19
C VAL A 320 -1.66 -37.11 -0.71
N VAL A 321 -1.80 -36.03 -1.48
CA VAL A 321 -0.68 -35.20 -1.98
C VAL A 321 -0.58 -33.94 -1.12
N ALA A 322 0.63 -33.53 -0.77
CA ALA A 322 0.90 -32.27 -0.08
C ALA A 322 1.47 -31.24 -1.05
N ALA A 323 1.08 -29.98 -0.89
CA ALA A 323 1.66 -28.86 -1.62
C ALA A 323 1.63 -27.59 -0.75
N ASP A 324 2.53 -26.65 -1.05
CA ASP A 324 2.52 -25.32 -0.45
C ASP A 324 1.75 -24.36 -1.38
N LEU A 325 0.74 -23.69 -0.83
CA LEU A 325 -0.14 -22.81 -1.59
C LEU A 325 0.16 -21.34 -1.28
N PRO A 326 0.23 -20.45 -2.29
CA PRO A 326 0.33 -19.02 -2.06
C PRO A 326 -0.79 -18.50 -1.16
N VAL A 327 -0.47 -17.58 -0.27
CA VAL A 327 -1.44 -16.91 0.61
C VAL A 327 -1.20 -15.41 0.64
N ALA A 328 -2.28 -14.64 0.61
CA ALA A 328 -2.30 -13.25 1.03
C ALA A 328 -3.22 -13.09 2.23
N TRP A 329 -2.79 -12.32 3.22
CA TRP A 329 -3.59 -11.98 4.39
C TRP A 329 -4.34 -10.68 4.12
N GLN A 330 -5.49 -10.48 4.77
CA GLN A 330 -5.98 -9.13 4.99
C GLN A 330 -5.19 -8.46 6.13
N SER A 331 -5.21 -7.13 6.21
CA SER A 331 -4.40 -6.35 7.15
C SER A 331 -4.72 -6.63 8.63
N ASP A 332 -5.87 -7.25 8.92
CA ASP A 332 -6.22 -7.73 10.25
C ASP A 332 -5.56 -9.05 10.66
N LEU A 333 -4.91 -9.73 9.72
CA LEU A 333 -4.24 -11.03 9.87
C LEU A 333 -5.16 -12.16 10.38
N ARG A 334 -6.48 -11.99 10.22
CA ARG A 334 -7.52 -12.96 10.60
C ARG A 334 -8.27 -13.51 9.40
N HIS A 335 -8.19 -12.82 8.28
CA HIS A 335 -8.73 -13.26 7.01
C HIS A 335 -7.61 -13.50 5.99
N ALA A 336 -7.78 -14.53 5.16
CA ALA A 336 -6.78 -14.87 4.14
C ALA A 336 -7.42 -15.26 2.82
N ALA A 337 -6.71 -14.98 1.72
CA ALA A 337 -6.95 -15.51 0.40
C ALA A 337 -5.84 -16.52 0.07
N VAL A 338 -6.21 -17.80 -0.02
CA VAL A 338 -5.31 -18.89 -0.42
C VAL A 338 -5.53 -19.20 -1.89
N LEU A 339 -4.46 -19.19 -2.69
CA LEU A 339 -4.53 -19.48 -4.11
C LEU A 339 -4.37 -20.99 -4.32
N VAL A 340 -5.49 -21.67 -4.60
CA VAL A 340 -5.52 -23.12 -4.84
C VAL A 340 -5.47 -23.38 -6.34
N PRO A 341 -4.53 -24.20 -6.87
CA PRO A 341 -4.49 -24.50 -8.31
C PRO A 341 -5.86 -24.93 -8.82
N ALA A 342 -6.32 -24.33 -9.92
CA ALA A 342 -7.72 -24.44 -10.35
C ALA A 342 -8.13 -25.90 -10.64
N ASP A 343 -7.21 -26.72 -11.12
CA ASP A 343 -7.37 -28.14 -11.38
C ASP A 343 -7.38 -29.01 -10.10
N LEU A 344 -6.75 -28.53 -9.01
CA LEU A 344 -6.71 -29.22 -7.72
C LEU A 344 -7.78 -28.75 -6.73
N ALA A 345 -8.43 -27.61 -6.98
CA ALA A 345 -9.44 -27.03 -6.07
C ALA A 345 -10.55 -28.02 -5.65
N PRO A 346 -11.13 -28.85 -6.54
CA PRO A 346 -12.13 -29.84 -6.15
C PRO A 346 -11.60 -30.98 -5.26
N ARG A 347 -10.28 -31.09 -5.12
CA ARG A 347 -9.57 -32.17 -4.43
C ARG A 347 -8.98 -31.73 -3.08
N LEU A 348 -9.14 -30.47 -2.67
CA LEU A 348 -8.58 -29.95 -1.42
C LEU A 348 -9.22 -30.66 -0.20
N LEU A 349 -8.38 -31.21 0.68
CA LEU A 349 -8.79 -31.89 1.91
C LEU A 349 -8.67 -30.98 3.13
N ASP A 350 -7.52 -30.34 3.29
CA ASP A 350 -7.25 -29.41 4.39
C ASP A 350 -6.15 -28.40 4.05
N LEU A 351 -6.13 -27.30 4.80
CA LEU A 351 -5.02 -26.35 4.88
C LEU A 351 -4.31 -26.60 6.22
N SER A 352 -3.16 -27.25 6.14
CA SER A 352 -2.33 -27.49 7.31
C SER A 352 -1.60 -26.20 7.69
N GLY A 353 -1.58 -25.83 8.97
CA GLY A 353 -0.72 -24.75 9.46
C GLY A 353 -1.11 -23.31 9.11
N LEU A 354 -2.31 -23.06 8.56
CA LEU A 354 -2.78 -21.69 8.26
C LEU A 354 -2.74 -20.77 9.49
N ALA A 355 -3.17 -21.25 10.66
CA ALA A 355 -3.10 -20.50 11.92
C ALA A 355 -1.65 -20.33 12.46
N ALA A 356 -0.68 -21.04 11.90
CA ALA A 356 0.73 -21.03 12.31
C ALA A 356 1.66 -20.35 11.29
N ALA A 357 1.13 -19.89 10.15
CA ALA A 357 1.93 -19.28 9.10
C ALA A 357 2.49 -17.94 9.61
N PRO A 358 3.82 -17.75 9.63
CA PRO A 358 4.40 -16.49 10.06
C PRO A 358 4.01 -15.42 9.05
N VAL A 359 3.31 -14.38 9.52
CA VAL A 359 3.26 -13.08 8.84
C VAL A 359 4.71 -12.62 8.78
N ARG A 360 5.30 -12.70 7.58
CA ARG A 360 6.71 -12.38 7.34
C ARG A 360 6.87 -10.91 7.02
#